data_AF-A0A6M0CB28-F1
#
_entry.id   AF-A0A6M0CB28-F1
#
_cell.length_a   1.000
_cell.length_b   1.000
_cell.length_c   1.000
_cell.angle_alpha   90.00
_cell.angle_beta   90.00
_cell.angle_gamma   90.00
#
_symmetry.space_group_name_H-M   'P 1'
#
loop_
_entity.id
_entity.type
_entity.pdbx_description
1 polymer ?
#
loop_
_entity_poly.entity_id
_entity_poly.type
_entity_poly.pdbx_seq_one_letter_code
_entity_poly.pdbx_strand_id
1 'polypeptide(L)'
;VMRDYPGEIFNELTAGVSNPLHQEFLDECLIKDVIGCLILFHKWETQSDLFYAQVMERFIDLMDERDRTKDLRLAVAMSKCERGEIWPGRLEPELDIFKLHLPRTTSILRRRIPYKNLRFYAISTFGVLHRNDPRPNRTDELGSPHSVLREPLKWRPYGMISPLYWLSKGKTINN
;
A
#
# COMPACT_ATOMS: atom_id res chain seq x y z
N VAL A 1 -4.56 -16.42 9.75
CA VAL A 1 -5.84 -15.83 9.29
C VAL A 1 -5.53 -14.50 8.63
N MET A 2 -6.25 -14.12 7.57
CA MET A 2 -6.14 -12.79 6.94
C MET A 2 -7.34 -11.95 7.40
N ARG A 3 -7.08 -10.70 7.78
CA ARG A 3 -8.10 -9.71 8.13
C ARG A 3 -7.93 -8.49 7.21
N ASP A 4 -9.04 -7.93 6.77
CA ASP A 4 -9.07 -6.73 5.95
C ASP A 4 -9.81 -5.63 6.70
N TYR A 5 -9.34 -4.39 6.55
CA TYR A 5 -9.89 -3.24 7.25
C TYR A 5 -10.09 -2.08 6.29
N PRO A 6 -11.21 -1.35 6.40
CA PRO A 6 -11.48 -0.20 5.54
C PRO A 6 -10.43 0.90 5.68
N GLY A 7 -10.14 1.60 4.59
CA GLY A 7 -9.12 2.67 4.54
C GLY A 7 -9.50 3.94 5.32
N GLU A 8 -10.76 4.07 5.72
CA GLU A 8 -11.30 5.11 6.58
C GLU A 8 -10.52 5.20 7.90
N ILE A 9 -9.91 4.08 8.33
CA ILE A 9 -9.06 4.02 9.51
C ILE A 9 -7.92 5.05 9.50
N PHE A 10 -7.41 5.40 8.32
CA PHE A 10 -6.38 6.43 8.18
C PHE A 10 -6.87 7.80 8.63
N ASN A 11 -8.12 8.16 8.32
CA ASN A 11 -8.68 9.44 8.72
C ASN A 11 -8.79 9.53 10.25
N GLU A 12 -9.30 8.49 10.90
CA GLU A 12 -9.48 8.55 12.35
C GLU A 12 -8.16 8.34 13.13
N LEU A 13 -7.14 7.67 12.54
CA LEU A 13 -5.77 7.68 13.07
C LEU A 13 -5.21 9.10 13.17
N THR A 14 -5.42 9.94 12.16
CA THR A 14 -4.98 11.34 12.18
C THR A 14 -5.83 12.23 13.10
N ALA A 15 -7.12 11.92 13.26
CA ALA A 15 -8.02 12.70 14.10
C ALA A 15 -7.86 12.39 15.60
N GLY A 16 -7.17 11.31 15.97
CA GLY A 16 -7.03 10.88 17.36
C GLY A 16 -8.35 10.42 18.00
N VAL A 17 -9.37 10.14 17.18
CA VAL A 17 -10.69 9.72 17.65
C VAL A 17 -10.61 8.24 18.05
N SER A 18 -10.94 7.96 19.31
CA SER A 18 -10.99 6.58 19.82
C SER A 18 -12.30 5.92 19.41
N ASN A 19 -12.30 5.26 18.25
CA ASN A 19 -13.37 4.40 17.80
C ASN A 19 -13.11 2.95 18.27
N PRO A 20 -14.07 2.23 18.87
CA PRO A 20 -13.90 0.83 19.24
C PRO A 20 -13.40 -0.07 18.09
N LEU A 21 -13.87 0.17 16.86
CA LEU A 21 -13.43 -0.58 15.67
C LEU A 21 -11.94 -0.37 15.36
N HIS A 22 -11.39 0.79 15.74
CA HIS A 22 -9.99 1.11 15.56
C HIS A 22 -9.09 0.42 16.57
N GLN A 23 -9.54 0.36 17.83
CA GLN A 23 -8.81 -0.37 18.85
C GLN A 23 -8.78 -1.86 18.50
N GLU A 24 -9.91 -2.42 18.04
CA GLU A 24 -9.94 -3.81 17.55
C GLU A 24 -8.96 -4.02 16.39
N PHE A 25 -8.96 -3.14 15.38
CA PHE A 25 -7.99 -3.21 14.29
C PHE A 25 -6.55 -3.18 14.79
N LEU A 26 -6.21 -2.18 15.62
CA LEU A 26 -4.83 -1.97 16.06
C LEU A 26 -4.38 -3.12 16.97
N ASP A 27 -5.25 -3.60 17.84
CA ASP A 27 -4.96 -4.72 18.72
C ASP A 27 -4.77 -5.99 17.89
N GLU A 28 -5.66 -6.32 16.95
CA GLU A 28 -5.50 -7.48 16.08
C GLU A 28 -4.26 -7.35 15.17
N CYS A 29 -4.02 -6.18 14.56
CA CYS A 29 -2.91 -5.97 13.62
C CYS A 29 -1.54 -6.01 14.32
N LEU A 30 -1.48 -5.57 15.59
CA LEU A 30 -0.23 -5.42 16.34
C LEU A 30 0.02 -6.53 17.37
N ILE A 31 -0.83 -7.58 17.47
CA ILE A 31 -0.47 -8.79 18.25
C ILE A 31 0.77 -9.48 17.69
N LYS A 32 1.58 -10.08 18.56
CA LYS A 32 2.87 -10.70 18.21
C LYS A 32 2.79 -11.82 17.16
N ASP A 33 1.65 -12.51 17.06
CA ASP A 33 1.44 -13.57 16.07
C ASP A 33 1.26 -13.05 14.63
N VAL A 34 0.94 -11.76 14.46
CA VAL A 34 0.84 -11.14 13.14
C VAL A 34 2.23 -10.86 12.60
N ILE A 35 2.59 -11.51 11.50
CA ILE A 35 3.93 -11.41 10.90
C ILE A 35 4.13 -10.16 10.02
N GLY A 36 3.05 -9.50 9.60
CA GLY A 36 3.14 -8.31 8.78
C GLY A 36 1.80 -7.76 8.30
N CYS A 37 1.85 -6.56 7.72
CA CYS A 37 0.70 -5.79 7.25
C CYS A 37 0.92 -5.32 5.81
N LEU A 38 -0.14 -5.37 5.00
CA LEU A 38 -0.20 -4.74 3.68
C LEU A 38 -0.99 -3.43 3.81
N ILE A 39 -0.32 -2.31 3.59
CA ILE A 39 -0.89 -0.96 3.69
C ILE A 39 -1.11 -0.43 2.28
N LEU A 40 -2.35 -0.06 1.95
CA LEU A 40 -2.75 0.37 0.61
C LEU A 40 -2.95 1.88 0.53
N PHE A 41 -2.03 2.57 -0.15
CA PHE A 41 -2.20 3.97 -0.53
C PHE A 41 -2.88 4.06 -1.90
N HIS A 42 -3.78 5.02 -2.08
CA HIS A 42 -4.52 5.17 -3.33
C HIS A 42 -4.40 6.57 -3.94
N LYS A 43 -3.72 7.49 -3.24
CA LYS A 43 -3.47 8.88 -3.66
C LYS A 43 -1.97 9.15 -3.68
N TRP A 44 -1.55 10.05 -4.56
CA TRP A 44 -0.15 10.50 -4.70
C TRP A 44 -0.05 11.99 -5.02
N GLU A 45 -1.20 12.68 -5.07
CA GLU A 45 -1.26 14.11 -5.25
C GLU A 45 -0.61 14.80 -4.03
N THR A 46 -0.01 15.98 -4.23
CA THR A 46 0.86 16.65 -3.23
C THR A 46 0.29 16.73 -1.81
N GLN A 47 -1.02 16.96 -1.66
CA GLN A 47 -1.67 17.06 -0.34
C GLN A 47 -1.70 15.71 0.41
N SER A 48 -1.60 14.61 -0.33
CA SER A 48 -1.64 13.25 0.21
C SER A 48 -0.36 12.88 0.96
N ASP A 49 0.79 13.47 0.62
CA ASP A 49 2.04 13.16 1.30
C ASP A 49 2.03 13.60 2.77
N LEU A 50 1.49 14.79 3.06
CA LEU A 50 1.35 15.24 4.45
C LEU A 50 0.39 14.34 5.23
N PHE A 51 -0.74 13.99 4.61
CA PHE A 51 -1.72 13.09 5.21
C PHE A 51 -1.11 11.71 5.54
N TYR A 52 -0.50 11.05 4.56
CA TYR A 52 0.10 9.73 4.79
C TYR A 52 1.29 9.79 5.74
N ALA A 53 2.07 10.87 5.75
CA ALA A 53 3.12 11.08 6.73
C ALA A 53 2.57 11.06 8.16
N GLN A 54 1.48 11.80 8.43
CA GLN A 54 0.84 11.85 9.74
C GLN A 54 0.23 10.49 10.13
N VAL A 55 -0.45 9.82 9.20
CA VAL A 55 -0.99 8.46 9.42
C VAL A 55 0.13 7.49 9.80
N MET A 56 1.23 7.50 9.03
CA MET A 56 2.33 6.57 9.26
C MET A 56 3.12 6.90 10.53
N GLU A 57 3.30 8.18 10.88
CA GLU A 57 3.88 8.55 12.19
C GLU A 57 3.05 7.95 13.33
N ARG A 58 1.73 8.16 13.30
CA ARG A 58 0.85 7.63 14.36
C ARG A 58 0.85 6.10 14.41
N PHE A 59 0.78 5.45 13.25
CA PHE A 59 0.81 3.98 13.17
C PHE A 59 2.13 3.41 13.71
N ILE A 60 3.27 4.05 13.38
CA ILE A 60 4.59 3.63 13.86
C ILE A 60 4.74 3.86 15.37
N ASP A 61 4.22 4.95 15.92
CA ASP A 61 4.22 5.17 17.37
C ASP A 61 3.45 4.06 18.10
N LEU A 62 2.29 3.65 17.57
CA LEU A 62 1.51 2.52 18.09
C LEU A 62 2.25 1.17 17.96
N MET A 63 3.04 0.99 16.90
CA MET A 63 3.93 -0.15 16.75
C MET A 63 5.05 -0.13 17.80
N ASP A 64 5.67 1.03 18.05
CA ASP A 64 6.74 1.20 19.03
C ASP A 64 6.25 0.91 20.46
N GLU A 65 5.05 1.39 20.82
CA GLU A 65 4.39 1.09 22.10
C GLU A 65 4.20 -0.43 22.35
N ARG A 66 4.10 -1.22 21.27
CA ARG A 66 3.91 -2.68 21.31
C ARG A 66 5.18 -3.47 20.92
N ASP A 67 6.32 -2.79 20.82
CA ASP A 67 7.62 -3.34 20.39
C ASP A 67 7.52 -4.11 19.05
N ARG A 68 6.79 -3.56 18.08
CA ARG A 68 6.53 -4.20 16.77
C ARG A 68 7.42 -3.71 15.64
N THR A 69 8.08 -2.57 15.78
CA THR A 69 8.92 -1.98 14.73
C THR A 69 10.07 -2.87 14.27
N LYS A 70 10.54 -3.78 15.15
CA LYS A 70 11.66 -4.70 14.86
C LYS A 70 11.23 -6.03 14.23
N ASP A 71 9.97 -6.44 14.34
CA ASP A 71 9.50 -7.78 13.95
C ASP A 71 8.30 -7.78 12.99
N LEU A 72 7.49 -6.72 12.92
CA LEU A 72 6.38 -6.61 11.99
C LEU A 72 6.88 -6.14 10.61
N ARG A 73 6.58 -6.91 9.57
CA ARG A 73 6.86 -6.52 8.17
C ARG A 73 5.77 -5.59 7.64
N LEU A 74 6.15 -4.48 7.03
CA LEU A 74 5.25 -3.56 6.35
C LEU A 74 5.49 -3.62 4.84
N ALA A 75 4.47 -4.07 4.10
CA ALA A 75 4.40 -3.92 2.66
C ALA A 75 3.52 -2.69 2.38
N VAL A 76 4.10 -1.61 1.88
CA VAL A 76 3.36 -0.40 1.52
C VAL A 76 3.15 -0.40 0.02
N ALA A 77 1.91 -0.39 -0.44
CA ALA A 77 1.58 -0.51 -1.85
C ALA A 77 0.76 0.66 -2.36
N MET A 78 1.10 1.19 -3.53
CA MET A 78 0.23 2.08 -4.29
C MET A 78 -0.80 1.24 -5.05
N SER A 79 -2.08 1.32 -4.67
CA SER A 79 -3.13 0.37 -5.05
C SER A 79 -3.90 0.65 -6.34
N LYS A 80 -3.74 1.86 -6.87
CA LYS A 80 -4.34 2.31 -8.14
C LYS A 80 -3.26 2.66 -9.15
N CYS A 81 -2.21 1.83 -9.24
CA CYS A 81 -1.04 2.16 -10.04
C CYS A 81 -1.32 2.20 -11.55
N GLU A 82 -2.45 1.65 -12.02
CA GLU A 82 -2.91 1.71 -13.41
C GLU A 82 -3.12 3.12 -13.97
N ARG A 83 -3.26 4.12 -13.10
CA ARG A 83 -3.41 5.51 -13.50
C ARG A 83 -2.13 5.98 -14.19
N GLY A 84 -2.29 6.54 -15.38
CA GLY A 84 -1.20 6.72 -16.34
C GLY A 84 -0.02 7.53 -15.82
N GLU A 85 -0.26 8.43 -14.85
CA GLU A 85 0.74 9.30 -14.25
C GLU A 85 1.79 8.52 -13.45
N ILE A 86 1.40 7.42 -12.80
CA ILE A 86 2.29 6.63 -11.93
C ILE A 86 2.60 5.24 -12.49
N TRP A 87 1.91 4.81 -13.55
CA TRP A 87 2.14 3.52 -14.20
C TRP A 87 3.61 3.28 -14.62
N PRO A 88 4.35 4.26 -15.17
CA PRO A 88 5.76 4.07 -15.49
C PRO A 88 6.62 3.70 -14.28
N GLY A 89 6.31 4.27 -13.11
CA GLY A 89 7.06 4.04 -11.86
C GLY A 89 6.80 2.72 -11.16
N ARG A 90 5.90 1.88 -11.68
CA ARG A 90 5.53 0.59 -11.06
C ARG A 90 6.67 -0.42 -10.94
N LEU A 91 7.75 -0.24 -11.71
CA LEU A 91 8.88 -1.17 -11.75
C LEU A 91 9.80 -0.96 -10.55
N GLU A 92 10.10 0.30 -10.21
CA GLU A 92 10.86 0.70 -9.03
C GLU A 92 9.98 1.59 -8.12
N PRO A 93 8.92 1.03 -7.51
CA PRO A 93 7.87 1.80 -6.85
C PRO A 93 8.41 2.71 -5.74
N GLU A 94 9.42 2.26 -4.99
CA GLU A 94 10.04 3.08 -3.96
C GLU A 94 10.61 4.38 -4.50
N LEU A 95 11.34 4.33 -5.62
CA LEU A 95 12.02 5.49 -6.19
C LEU A 95 11.05 6.33 -7.02
N ASP A 96 10.31 5.67 -7.90
CA ASP A 96 9.58 6.33 -8.98
C ASP A 96 8.13 6.66 -8.61
N ILE A 97 7.61 6.10 -7.52
CA ILE A 97 6.28 6.43 -6.99
C ILE A 97 6.40 7.10 -5.63
N PHE A 98 6.93 6.37 -4.64
CA PHE A 98 6.91 6.82 -3.25
C PHE A 98 7.86 7.99 -3.00
N LYS A 99 9.13 7.89 -3.39
CA LYS A 99 10.10 8.97 -3.17
C LYS A 99 9.79 10.20 -4.03
N LEU A 100 9.25 10.00 -5.24
CA LEU A 100 8.89 11.09 -6.15
C LEU A 100 7.64 11.85 -5.68
N HIS A 101 6.58 11.14 -5.30
CA HIS A 101 5.27 11.75 -5.02
C HIS A 101 4.94 11.87 -3.53
N LEU A 102 5.52 11.02 -2.69
CA LEU A 102 5.30 10.95 -1.24
C LEU A 102 6.63 11.04 -0.45
N PRO A 103 7.48 12.07 -0.70
CA PRO A 103 8.83 12.12 -0.15
C PRO A 103 8.87 12.15 1.39
N ARG A 104 7.94 12.85 2.06
CA ARG A 104 7.90 12.93 3.52
C ARG A 104 7.51 11.59 4.11
N THR A 105 6.45 10.99 3.60
CA THR A 105 5.98 9.66 4.01
C THR A 105 7.08 8.62 3.85
N THR A 106 7.76 8.63 2.69
CA THR A 106 8.87 7.71 2.39
C THR A 106 10.02 7.88 3.37
N SER A 107 10.39 9.12 3.69
CA SER A 107 11.44 9.44 4.66
C SER A 107 11.11 8.93 6.06
N ILE A 108 9.88 9.15 6.54
CA ILE A 108 9.41 8.65 7.84
C ILE A 108 9.52 7.12 7.91
N LEU A 109 8.96 6.43 6.91
CA LEU A 109 8.98 4.98 6.83
C LEU A 109 10.42 4.44 6.84
N ARG A 110 11.31 5.01 6.01
CA ARG A 110 12.70 4.55 5.90
C ARG A 110 13.55 4.86 7.12
N ARG A 111 13.28 5.96 7.82
CA ARG A 111 14.00 6.34 9.03
C ARG A 111 13.58 5.50 10.24
N ARG A 112 12.29 5.16 10.35
CA ARG A 112 11.72 4.54 11.55
C ARG A 112 11.62 3.02 11.44
N ILE A 113 11.43 2.45 10.24
CA ILE A 113 11.29 1.00 10.04
C ILE A 113 12.59 0.41 9.50
N PRO A 114 13.12 -0.68 10.09
CA PRO A 114 14.29 -1.36 9.58
C PRO A 114 14.12 -1.78 8.11
N TYR A 115 15.17 -1.61 7.31
CA TYR A 115 15.14 -1.93 5.86
C TYR A 115 14.60 -3.35 5.57
N LYS A 116 14.97 -4.34 6.38
CA LYS A 116 14.53 -5.74 6.24
C LYS A 116 13.01 -5.95 6.44
N ASN A 117 12.34 -5.01 7.11
CA ASN A 117 10.92 -5.06 7.46
C ASN A 117 10.06 -4.10 6.63
N LEU A 118 10.63 -3.40 5.64
CA LEU A 118 9.89 -2.44 4.84
C LEU A 118 10.13 -2.67 3.35
N ARG A 119 9.04 -2.85 2.59
CA ARG A 119 9.05 -2.93 1.14
C ARG A 119 7.94 -2.10 0.53
N PHE A 120 8.22 -1.54 -0.63
CA PHE A 120 7.29 -0.74 -1.41
C PHE A 120 6.86 -1.52 -2.65
N TYR A 121 5.59 -1.42 -3.02
CA TYR A 121 5.00 -2.13 -4.14
C TYR A 121 4.09 -1.22 -4.97
N ALA A 122 3.91 -1.57 -6.23
CA ALA A 122 2.84 -1.06 -7.07
C ALA A 122 1.87 -2.20 -7.35
N ILE A 123 0.59 -1.99 -7.10
CA ILE A 123 -0.46 -2.97 -7.40
C ILE A 123 -1.58 -2.29 -8.18
N SER A 124 -2.24 -3.07 -9.02
CA SER A 124 -3.40 -2.62 -9.76
C SER A 124 -4.45 -3.72 -9.80
N THR A 125 -5.65 -3.38 -9.34
CA THR A 125 -6.83 -4.25 -9.48
C THR A 125 -7.32 -4.28 -10.92
N PHE A 126 -7.10 -3.25 -11.75
CA PHE A 126 -7.37 -3.31 -13.18
C PHE A 126 -6.36 -4.20 -13.90
N GLY A 127 -5.10 -4.11 -13.49
CA GLY A 127 -4.03 -4.95 -14.00
C GLY A 127 -3.55 -4.54 -15.39
N VAL A 128 -3.04 -5.51 -16.16
CA VAL A 128 -2.46 -5.30 -17.50
C VAL A 128 -3.23 -6.03 -18.58
N LEU A 129 -3.12 -5.57 -19.83
CA LEU A 129 -3.77 -6.22 -20.98
C LEU A 129 -3.20 -7.61 -21.25
N HIS A 130 -1.86 -7.72 -21.37
CA HIS A 130 -1.19 -8.98 -21.64
C HIS A 130 0.17 -9.08 -20.95
N ARG A 131 0.74 -10.29 -20.90
CA ARG A 131 2.12 -10.50 -20.42
C ARG A 131 3.13 -9.67 -21.22
N ASN A 132 2.93 -9.59 -22.54
CA ASN A 132 3.80 -8.86 -23.46
C ASN A 132 3.27 -7.46 -23.80
N ASP A 133 2.14 -7.06 -23.18
CA ASP A 133 1.54 -5.74 -23.33
C ASP A 133 1.25 -5.20 -21.92
N PRO A 134 2.23 -4.54 -21.30
CA PRO A 134 2.11 -4.04 -19.93
C PRO A 134 1.34 -2.73 -19.91
N ARG A 135 0.45 -2.43 -20.86
CA ARG A 135 -0.44 -1.28 -20.73
C ARG A 135 -1.54 -1.62 -19.71
N PRO A 136 -2.00 -0.64 -18.90
CA PRO A 136 -3.07 -0.89 -17.96
C PRO A 136 -4.35 -1.36 -18.65
N ASN A 137 -5.02 -2.36 -18.08
CA ASN A 137 -6.33 -2.84 -18.54
C ASN A 137 -7.47 -1.93 -18.02
N ARG A 138 -7.28 -0.62 -18.17
CA ARG A 138 -8.18 0.45 -17.71
C ARG A 138 -8.61 1.30 -18.91
N THR A 139 -9.87 1.70 -18.94
CA THR A 139 -10.36 2.79 -19.78
C THR A 139 -11.34 3.63 -18.96
N ASP A 140 -11.45 4.92 -19.29
CA ASP A 140 -12.48 5.77 -18.71
C ASP A 140 -13.84 5.46 -19.34
N GLU A 141 -14.87 5.41 -18.51
CA GLU A 141 -16.24 5.26 -18.96
C GLU A 141 -16.73 6.60 -19.51
N LEU A 142 -17.27 6.59 -20.73
CA LEU A 142 -17.67 7.82 -21.41
C LEU A 142 -18.77 8.54 -20.64
N GLY A 143 -18.54 9.83 -20.33
CA GLY A 143 -19.50 10.65 -19.59
C GLY A 143 -19.59 10.34 -18.09
N SER A 144 -18.65 9.57 -17.55
CA SER A 144 -18.63 9.11 -16.16
C SER A 144 -17.26 9.37 -15.53
N PRO A 145 -17.18 9.65 -14.22
CA PRO A 145 -15.91 9.73 -13.50
C PRO A 145 -15.31 8.33 -13.22
N HIS A 146 -16.01 7.25 -13.61
CA HIS A 146 -15.59 5.89 -13.37
C HIS A 146 -14.66 5.36 -14.47
N SER A 147 -13.86 4.37 -14.09
CA SER A 147 -13.05 3.61 -15.03
C SER A 147 -13.52 2.16 -15.05
N VAL A 148 -13.44 1.53 -16.21
CA VAL A 148 -13.84 0.14 -16.44
C VAL A 148 -12.70 -0.66 -17.06
N LEU A 149 -12.79 -1.99 -16.93
CA LEU A 149 -11.83 -2.89 -17.58
C LEU A 149 -11.95 -2.74 -19.09
N ARG A 150 -10.81 -2.55 -19.77
CA ARG A 150 -10.77 -2.46 -21.24
C ARG A 150 -11.07 -3.81 -21.89
N GLU A 151 -10.54 -4.89 -21.31
CA GLU A 151 -10.72 -6.28 -21.71
C GLU A 151 -11.05 -7.14 -20.48
N PRO A 152 -12.34 -7.21 -20.06
CA PRO A 152 -12.74 -7.92 -18.85
C PRO A 152 -12.40 -9.42 -18.88
N LEU A 153 -12.57 -10.08 -20.03
CA LEU A 153 -12.32 -11.52 -20.19
C LEU A 153 -10.82 -11.90 -20.10
N LYS A 154 -9.93 -10.91 -20.17
CA LYS A 154 -8.47 -11.11 -20.08
C LYS A 154 -7.88 -10.49 -18.82
N TRP A 155 -8.72 -10.15 -17.85
CA TRP A 155 -8.33 -9.51 -16.62
C TRP A 155 -7.22 -10.27 -15.88
N ARG A 156 -6.15 -9.55 -15.52
CA ARG A 156 -5.01 -10.08 -14.76
C ARG A 156 -4.47 -8.98 -13.85
N PRO A 157 -4.67 -9.04 -12.53
CA PRO A 157 -4.20 -8.01 -11.63
C PRO A 157 -2.67 -7.90 -11.67
N TYR A 158 -2.16 -6.70 -11.45
CA TYR A 158 -0.72 -6.45 -11.41
C TYR A 158 -0.24 -6.38 -9.97
N GLY A 159 0.90 -7.03 -9.69
CA GLY A 159 1.65 -6.83 -8.44
C GLY A 159 1.02 -7.38 -7.16
N MET A 160 -0.20 -7.93 -7.17
CA MET A 160 -0.93 -8.37 -5.96
C MET A 160 -0.23 -9.49 -5.17
N ILE A 161 0.45 -10.42 -5.84
CA ILE A 161 1.02 -11.61 -5.19
C ILE A 161 2.34 -11.31 -4.48
N SER A 162 3.18 -10.45 -5.06
CA SER A 162 4.51 -10.11 -4.54
C SER A 162 4.53 -9.59 -3.08
N PRO A 163 3.70 -8.63 -2.66
CA PRO A 163 3.66 -8.18 -1.27
C PRO A 163 3.22 -9.29 -0.32
N LEU A 164 2.20 -10.07 -0.70
CA LEU A 164 1.69 -11.17 0.13
C LEU A 164 2.73 -12.27 0.31
N TYR A 165 3.44 -12.62 -0.76
CA TYR A 165 4.51 -13.61 -0.71
C TYR A 165 5.66 -13.14 0.19
N TRP A 166 6.08 -11.87 0.07
CA TRP A 166 7.13 -11.32 0.91
C TRP A 166 6.73 -11.21 2.38
N LEU A 167 5.49 -10.79 2.67
CA LEU A 167 4.98 -10.78 4.05
C LEU A 167 5.02 -12.19 4.66
N SER A 168 4.57 -13.20 3.91
CA SER A 168 4.53 -14.60 4.36
C SER A 168 5.92 -15.24 4.51
N LYS A 169 6.81 -15.05 3.52
CA LYS A 169 8.07 -15.82 3.41
C LYS A 169 9.32 -15.02 3.75
N GLY A 170 9.22 -13.69 3.81
CA GLY A 170 10.38 -12.79 3.93
C GLY A 170 11.29 -12.81 2.70
N LYS A 171 10.84 -13.37 1.58
CA LYS A 171 11.60 -13.53 0.34
C LYS A 171 10.89 -12.84 -0.82
N THR A 172 11.65 -12.37 -1.80
CA THR A 172 11.10 -11.87 -3.07
C THR A 172 10.75 -13.05 -3.99
N ILE A 173 9.73 -12.87 -4.83
CA ILE A 173 9.48 -13.79 -5.94
C ILE A 173 10.56 -13.51 -6.99
N ASN A 174 11.36 -14.52 -7.33
CA ASN A 174 12.20 -14.45 -8.52
C ASN A 174 11.28 -14.73 -9.71
N ASN A 175 11.02 -13.70 -10.52
CA ASN A 175 10.29 -13.82 -11.79
C ASN A 175 11.27 -14.07 -12.93
#